data_AF-A0A7S3QFM7-F1
#
_entry.id   AF-A0A7S3QFM7-F1
#
_cell.length_a   1.000
_cell.length_b   1.000
_cell.length_c   1.000
_cell.angle_alpha   90.00
_cell.angle_beta   90.00
_cell.angle_gamma   90.00
#
_symmetry.space_group_name_H-M   'P 1'
#
loop_
_entity.id
_entity.type
_entity.pdbx_description
1 polymer ?
#
loop_
_entity_poly.entity_id
_entity_poly.type
_entity_poly.pdbx_seq_one_letter_code
_entity_poly.pdbx_strand_id
1 'polypeptide(L)'
;DGNPGQDACTVPPKVDYFKRDGWSLTYLKSDTYTSDERVQSSLWATGSPYIKQNGHSDPTFYVRRICPDCAETHKDIIYKRLSSLPESFDVMDLFLANWFNDHNELGVDFNLFSTFEDAKADTNAWKFCNYNDPGIGFPRDCGPSHSIASNWNSLRRGGVKSFAFYVYDQNPRIGGSIPVTIIPAQFAKVYGRGSLANSSADEKNSYLWKCTEDNSSAKTPVFYVKRVCDSCPSSHKQIVYKRLTPLPEGMDLKNLFVETWSSKGNVLNIDFELYDNMEDALGGLQSQRWTFCNYDDQGIGFPRDCGPHGAVIFTWGSASRGGQKDFAFYLYDGNPGQDACTVPPKVASSPTEAPPSPLPSQIPTPTNEKPLCGCQYG
;
A
#
# COMPACT_ATOMS: atom_id res chain seq x y z
N ASP A 1 -20.93 40.69 47.80
CA ASP A 1 -21.37 40.23 46.47
C ASP A 1 -20.25 39.46 45.78
N GLY A 2 -20.25 38.15 45.99
CA GLY A 2 -19.30 37.21 45.37
C GLY A 2 -19.83 36.77 44.01
N ASN A 3 -19.00 36.92 42.98
CA ASN A 3 -19.32 36.55 41.60
C ASN A 3 -19.22 35.01 41.44
N PRO A 4 -20.27 34.29 41.02
CA PRO A 4 -20.21 32.84 40.88
C PRO A 4 -19.58 32.44 39.54
N GLY A 5 -18.59 31.55 39.63
CA GLY A 5 -18.22 30.51 38.66
C GLY A 5 -18.24 30.86 37.17
N GLN A 6 -17.08 31.24 36.62
CA GLN A 6 -16.77 30.88 35.24
C GLN A 6 -16.31 29.42 35.25
N ASP A 7 -17.23 28.53 34.90
CA ASP A 7 -16.91 27.14 34.60
C ASP A 7 -15.85 27.10 33.50
N ALA A 8 -14.72 26.47 33.82
CA ALA A 8 -13.64 26.23 32.88
C ALA A 8 -14.19 25.42 31.71
N CYS A 9 -14.20 26.01 30.51
CA CYS A 9 -14.41 25.31 29.25
C CYS A 9 -13.41 24.14 29.17
N THR A 10 -13.84 22.95 29.56
CA THR A 10 -13.05 21.74 29.45
C THR A 10 -13.07 21.36 27.98
N VAL A 11 -11.98 21.65 27.26
CA VAL A 11 -11.81 21.16 25.89
C VAL A 11 -11.89 19.63 25.94
N PRO A 12 -12.80 18.99 25.18
CA PRO A 12 -12.89 17.55 25.15
C PRO A 12 -11.51 16.96 24.81
N PRO A 13 -11.08 15.88 25.49
CA PRO A 13 -9.81 15.23 25.14
C PRO A 13 -9.83 14.84 23.66
N LYS A 14 -8.78 15.21 22.93
CA LYS A 14 -8.60 14.80 21.53
C LYS A 14 -8.69 13.27 21.46
N VAL A 15 -9.63 12.74 20.68
CA VAL A 15 -9.77 11.30 20.47
C VAL A 15 -8.50 10.79 19.80
N ASP A 16 -7.81 9.85 20.45
CA ASP A 16 -6.68 9.15 19.85
C ASP A 16 -7.22 8.08 18.90
N TYR A 17 -7.25 8.42 17.61
CA TYR A 17 -7.67 7.51 16.54
C TYR A 17 -6.62 6.42 16.26
N PHE A 18 -5.43 6.49 16.84
CA PHE A 18 -4.28 5.74 16.33
C PHE A 18 -3.89 4.53 17.17
N LYS A 19 -4.50 4.34 18.34
CA LYS A 19 -4.21 3.18 19.19
C LYS A 19 -5.50 2.53 19.68
N ARG A 20 -5.90 1.44 19.02
CA ARG A 20 -7.02 0.58 19.42
C ARG A 20 -6.52 -0.86 19.43
N ASP A 21 -6.36 -1.45 20.61
CA ASP A 21 -5.83 -2.80 20.74
C ASP A 21 -6.66 -3.80 19.93
N GLY A 22 -5.99 -4.55 19.04
CA GLY A 22 -6.61 -5.53 18.15
C GLY A 22 -7.29 -4.97 16.90
N TRP A 23 -7.14 -3.68 16.61
CA TRP A 23 -7.74 -3.04 15.43
C TRP A 23 -6.72 -2.22 14.63
N SER A 24 -6.63 -2.50 13.34
CA SER A 24 -5.78 -1.78 12.40
C SER A 24 -6.57 -0.71 11.66
N LEU A 25 -6.09 0.53 11.70
CA LEU A 25 -6.71 1.70 11.03
C LEU A 25 -6.61 1.55 9.51
N THR A 26 -7.73 1.56 8.81
CA THR A 26 -7.80 1.42 7.34
C THR A 26 -8.18 2.70 6.62
N TYR A 27 -8.85 3.63 7.31
CA TYR A 27 -9.22 4.93 6.77
C TYR A 27 -9.40 5.94 7.89
N LEU A 28 -8.98 7.19 7.66
CA LEU A 28 -9.22 8.32 8.57
C LEU A 28 -9.54 9.57 7.76
N LYS A 29 -10.68 10.18 8.07
CA LYS A 29 -11.00 11.55 7.65
C LYS A 29 -11.24 12.38 8.89
N SER A 30 -10.56 13.52 9.01
CA SER A 30 -10.70 14.43 10.13
C SER A 30 -10.38 15.85 9.68
N ASP A 31 -11.06 16.84 10.27
CA ASP A 31 -10.76 18.27 10.05
C ASP A 31 -9.32 18.64 10.46
N THR A 32 -8.64 17.77 11.22
CA THR A 32 -7.27 17.97 11.73
C THR A 32 -6.23 17.00 11.15
N TYR A 33 -6.66 15.94 10.44
CA TYR A 33 -5.78 14.91 9.90
C TYR A 33 -6.31 14.44 8.55
N THR A 34 -5.53 14.65 7.49
CA THR A 34 -5.86 14.21 6.12
C THR A 34 -4.79 13.32 5.50
N SER A 35 -3.72 13.01 6.24
CA SER A 35 -2.68 12.05 5.81
C SER A 35 -1.93 11.57 7.05
N ASP A 36 -2.05 10.28 7.37
CA ASP A 36 -1.25 9.64 8.41
C ASP A 36 -0.67 8.34 7.86
N GLU A 37 0.63 8.15 8.00
CA GLU A 37 1.36 6.97 7.52
C GLU A 37 0.90 5.64 8.18
N ARG A 38 0.10 5.72 9.25
CA ARG A 38 -0.48 4.56 9.95
C ARG A 38 -1.78 4.04 9.31
N VAL A 39 -2.38 4.76 8.35
CA VAL A 39 -3.58 4.32 7.63
C VAL A 39 -3.20 3.21 6.63
N GLN A 40 -3.77 2.02 6.80
CA GLN A 40 -3.50 0.83 5.98
C GLN A 40 -4.71 0.46 5.12
N SER A 41 -4.99 1.27 4.10
CA SER A 41 -6.11 1.05 3.17
C SER A 41 -5.99 -0.23 2.34
N SER A 42 -4.84 -0.90 2.31
CA SER A 42 -4.71 -2.23 1.69
C SER A 42 -5.43 -3.33 2.48
N LEU A 43 -5.67 -3.15 3.78
CA LEU A 43 -6.25 -4.20 4.61
C LEU A 43 -7.72 -4.50 4.27
N TRP A 44 -8.45 -3.55 3.71
CA TRP A 44 -9.83 -3.77 3.22
C TRP A 44 -9.97 -3.60 1.70
N ALA A 45 -8.86 -3.63 0.95
CA ALA A 45 -8.91 -3.61 -0.51
C ALA A 45 -9.44 -4.94 -1.06
N THR A 46 -10.11 -4.91 -2.21
CA THR A 46 -10.62 -6.12 -2.87
C THR A 46 -9.53 -7.19 -2.99
N GLY A 47 -9.83 -8.39 -2.50
CA GLY A 47 -8.89 -9.52 -2.49
C GLY A 47 -7.91 -9.55 -1.30
N SER A 48 -7.92 -8.56 -0.41
CA SER A 48 -7.13 -8.56 0.83
C SER A 48 -7.47 -9.77 1.70
N PRO A 49 -6.47 -10.44 2.31
CA PRO A 49 -6.72 -11.58 3.20
C PRO A 49 -7.52 -11.23 4.46
N TYR A 50 -7.71 -9.96 4.80
CA TYR A 50 -8.51 -9.53 5.96
C TYR A 50 -10.01 -9.38 5.64
N ILE A 51 -10.37 -9.36 4.36
CA ILE A 51 -11.77 -9.27 3.89
C ILE A 51 -12.14 -10.33 2.83
N LYS A 52 -11.18 -11.11 2.31
CA LYS A 52 -11.40 -12.19 1.34
C LYS A 52 -11.73 -13.51 2.05
N GLN A 53 -12.73 -14.24 1.55
CA GLN A 53 -13.16 -15.52 2.12
C GLN A 53 -13.29 -16.58 1.04
N ASN A 54 -12.36 -17.55 1.04
CA ASN A 54 -12.41 -18.73 0.17
C ASN A 54 -12.61 -19.97 1.05
N GLY A 55 -13.87 -20.40 1.21
CA GLY A 55 -14.20 -21.80 1.46
C GLY A 55 -14.06 -22.37 2.87
N HIS A 56 -14.21 -21.57 3.94
CA HIS A 56 -14.33 -22.09 5.32
C HIS A 56 -15.72 -21.85 5.91
N SER A 57 -16.10 -22.67 6.90
CA SER A 57 -17.43 -22.76 7.50
C SER A 57 -17.87 -21.57 8.38
N ASP A 58 -17.04 -20.52 8.53
CA ASP A 58 -17.47 -19.25 9.12
C ASP A 58 -16.80 -18.06 8.40
N PRO A 59 -17.48 -17.46 7.41
CA PRO A 59 -16.98 -16.42 6.53
C PRO A 59 -17.22 -15.05 7.15
N THR A 60 -16.76 -14.81 8.37
CA THR A 60 -17.07 -13.55 9.08
C THR A 60 -15.82 -12.67 9.19
N PHE A 61 -15.86 -11.46 8.64
CA PHE A 61 -14.88 -10.39 8.94
C PHE A 61 -15.57 -9.22 9.65
N TYR A 62 -14.80 -8.49 10.43
CA TYR A 62 -15.26 -7.34 11.20
C TYR A 62 -14.59 -6.04 10.73
N VAL A 63 -15.41 -5.00 10.57
CA VAL A 63 -14.97 -3.62 10.32
C VAL A 63 -15.57 -2.74 11.43
N ARG A 64 -14.79 -1.81 11.96
CA ARG A 64 -15.23 -0.86 12.99
C ARG A 64 -15.19 0.55 12.44
N ARG A 65 -16.24 1.33 12.70
CA ARG A 65 -16.26 2.77 12.44
C ARG A 65 -16.27 3.54 13.75
N ILE A 66 -15.42 4.57 13.83
CA ILE A 66 -15.43 5.56 14.91
C ILE A 66 -15.86 6.92 14.35
N CYS A 67 -16.75 7.61 15.06
CA CYS A 67 -17.24 8.93 14.68
C CYS A 67 -17.57 9.77 15.93
N PRO A 68 -16.63 10.56 16.47
CA PRO A 68 -16.85 11.26 17.74
C PRO A 68 -17.99 12.27 17.71
N ASP A 69 -18.25 12.86 16.53
CA ASP A 69 -19.26 13.89 16.32
C ASP A 69 -20.65 13.31 15.98
N CYS A 70 -20.77 11.98 15.90
CA CYS A 70 -22.03 11.31 15.61
C CYS A 70 -22.96 11.26 16.84
N ALA A 71 -24.22 10.92 16.60
CA ALA A 71 -25.15 10.50 17.65
C ALA A 71 -24.54 9.39 18.52
N GLU A 72 -24.93 9.30 19.78
CA GLU A 72 -24.32 8.38 20.75
C GLU A 72 -24.27 6.92 20.25
N THR A 73 -25.34 6.46 19.59
CA THR A 73 -25.39 5.10 19.01
C THR A 73 -24.41 4.89 17.85
N HIS A 74 -23.95 5.96 17.19
CA HIS A 74 -23.13 5.91 15.98
C HIS A 74 -21.66 6.29 16.20
N LYS A 75 -21.27 6.58 17.45
CA LYS A 75 -19.89 6.91 17.79
C LYS A 75 -18.92 5.74 17.59
N ASP A 76 -19.41 4.53 17.75
CA ASP A 76 -18.69 3.28 17.58
C ASP A 76 -19.63 2.23 16.99
N ILE A 77 -19.35 1.77 15.78
CA ILE A 77 -20.19 0.80 15.08
C ILE A 77 -19.32 -0.36 14.61
N ILE A 78 -19.73 -1.59 14.91
CA ILE A 78 -19.10 -2.80 14.42
C ILE A 78 -19.97 -3.39 13.30
N TYR A 79 -19.43 -3.44 12.10
CA TYR A 79 -19.95 -4.22 11.00
C TYR A 79 -19.38 -5.64 11.08
N LYS A 80 -20.25 -6.63 10.97
CA LYS A 80 -19.93 -8.05 10.88
C LYS A 80 -20.45 -8.58 9.55
N ARG A 81 -19.57 -9.05 8.67
CA ARG A 81 -19.98 -9.75 7.44
C ARG A 81 -20.53 -11.13 7.76
N LEU A 82 -21.61 -11.54 7.12
CA LEU A 82 -22.26 -12.85 7.29
C LEU A 82 -22.20 -13.74 6.04
N SER A 83 -22.02 -13.14 4.87
CA SER A 83 -21.97 -13.85 3.59
C SER A 83 -20.64 -13.63 2.86
N SER A 84 -20.31 -14.52 1.92
CA SER A 84 -19.11 -14.35 1.10
C SER A 84 -19.19 -13.09 0.21
N LEU A 85 -18.05 -12.42 0.02
CA LEU A 85 -17.95 -11.30 -0.92
C LEU A 85 -17.83 -11.81 -2.37
N PRO A 86 -18.59 -11.25 -3.33
CA PRO A 86 -18.31 -11.43 -4.75
C PRO A 86 -16.88 -11.02 -5.11
N GLU A 87 -16.30 -11.63 -6.15
CA GLU A 87 -14.91 -11.36 -6.58
C GLU A 87 -14.68 -9.89 -6.95
N SER A 88 -15.70 -9.22 -7.51
CA SER A 88 -15.66 -7.81 -7.90
C SER A 88 -16.16 -6.85 -6.82
N PHE A 89 -16.42 -7.33 -5.60
CA PHE A 89 -16.99 -6.49 -4.55
C PHE A 89 -15.96 -5.50 -4.01
N ASP A 90 -16.30 -4.21 -4.04
CA ASP A 90 -15.46 -3.13 -3.53
C ASP A 90 -15.95 -2.68 -2.15
N VAL A 91 -15.27 -3.17 -1.11
CA VAL A 91 -15.57 -2.82 0.28
C VAL A 91 -15.29 -1.34 0.56
N MET A 92 -14.26 -0.77 -0.04
CA MET A 92 -13.91 0.64 0.19
C MET A 92 -15.00 1.55 -0.40
N ASP A 93 -15.44 1.28 -1.63
CA ASP A 93 -16.53 2.00 -2.26
C ASP A 93 -17.82 1.88 -1.43
N LEU A 94 -18.17 0.66 -0.98
CA LEU A 94 -19.35 0.43 -0.15
C LEU A 94 -19.35 1.32 1.10
N PHE A 95 -18.24 1.36 1.84
CA PHE A 95 -18.17 2.06 3.12
C PHE A 95 -17.97 3.57 2.98
N LEU A 96 -17.27 4.03 1.93
CA LEU A 96 -16.90 5.44 1.78
C LEU A 96 -17.79 6.22 0.82
N ALA A 97 -18.45 5.57 -0.13
CA ALA A 97 -19.11 6.22 -1.25
C ALA A 97 -20.50 5.69 -1.59
N ASN A 98 -20.75 4.39 -1.60
CA ASN A 98 -22.02 3.83 -2.10
C ASN A 98 -22.53 2.71 -1.19
N TRP A 99 -23.20 3.09 -0.09
CA TRP A 99 -23.85 2.16 0.83
C TRP A 99 -25.12 1.56 0.19
N PHE A 100 -24.91 0.61 -0.72
CA PHE A 100 -25.94 -0.04 -1.53
C PHE A 100 -26.31 -1.39 -0.93
N ASN A 101 -27.46 -1.94 -1.32
CA ASN A 101 -27.92 -3.25 -0.84
C ASN A 101 -27.58 -4.41 -1.78
N ASP A 102 -26.93 -4.16 -2.92
CA ASP A 102 -26.42 -5.22 -3.77
C ASP A 102 -25.33 -6.03 -3.04
N HIS A 103 -25.62 -7.29 -2.70
CA HIS A 103 -24.78 -8.15 -1.84
C HIS A 103 -24.39 -7.51 -0.48
N ASN A 104 -25.24 -6.60 0.03
CA ASN A 104 -25.05 -5.92 1.30
C ASN A 104 -26.41 -5.58 1.94
N GLU A 105 -27.18 -6.61 2.26
CA GLU A 105 -28.45 -6.49 2.98
C GLU A 105 -28.31 -6.86 4.48
N LEU A 106 -28.80 -5.99 5.37
CA LEU A 106 -28.79 -6.21 6.82
C LEU A 106 -29.56 -7.47 7.20
N GLY A 107 -28.95 -8.32 8.04
CA GLY A 107 -29.50 -9.62 8.45
C GLY A 107 -29.28 -10.75 7.44
N VAL A 108 -28.78 -10.44 6.24
CA VAL A 108 -28.46 -11.43 5.18
C VAL A 108 -26.96 -11.46 4.93
N ASP A 109 -26.41 -10.32 4.55
CA ASP A 109 -24.99 -10.17 4.20
C ASP A 109 -24.17 -9.59 5.34
N PHE A 110 -24.79 -8.84 6.24
CA PHE A 110 -24.11 -8.24 7.38
C PHE A 110 -25.04 -7.96 8.56
N ASN A 111 -24.45 -7.78 9.74
CA ASN A 111 -25.11 -7.18 10.91
C ASN A 111 -24.28 -5.99 11.42
N LEU A 112 -24.95 -5.02 12.07
CA LEU A 112 -24.31 -3.94 12.81
C LEU A 112 -24.53 -4.08 14.31
N PHE A 113 -23.52 -3.71 15.09
CA PHE A 113 -23.54 -3.78 16.54
C PHE A 113 -22.94 -2.52 17.15
N SER A 114 -23.39 -2.18 18.35
CA SER A 114 -22.84 -1.06 19.12
C SER A 114 -21.59 -1.44 19.92
N THR A 115 -21.30 -2.74 20.07
CA THR A 115 -20.11 -3.24 20.76
C THR A 115 -19.49 -4.42 20.00
N PHE A 116 -18.19 -4.64 20.21
CA PHE A 116 -17.51 -5.78 19.58
C PHE A 116 -17.86 -7.10 20.26
N GLU A 117 -18.15 -7.06 21.56
CA GLU A 117 -18.65 -8.18 22.36
C GLU A 117 -19.96 -8.72 21.78
N ASP A 118 -20.90 -7.82 21.49
CA ASP A 118 -22.17 -8.14 20.84
C ASP A 118 -21.95 -8.72 19.43
N ALA A 119 -21.04 -8.16 18.65
CA ALA A 119 -20.73 -8.68 17.31
C ALA A 119 -20.17 -10.11 17.36
N LYS A 120 -19.26 -10.39 18.31
CA LYS A 120 -18.70 -11.73 18.55
C LYS A 120 -19.75 -12.73 19.03
N ALA A 121 -20.64 -12.28 19.93
CA ALA A 121 -21.70 -13.12 20.49
C ALA A 121 -22.95 -13.22 19.59
N ASP A 122 -23.01 -12.41 18.52
CA ASP A 122 -24.17 -12.23 17.65
C ASP A 122 -25.44 -11.80 18.41
N THR A 123 -25.28 -10.93 19.40
CA THR A 123 -26.36 -10.42 20.26
C THR A 123 -26.62 -8.94 19.99
N ASN A 124 -27.84 -8.46 20.23
CA ASN A 124 -28.17 -7.02 20.15
C ASN A 124 -27.85 -6.35 18.78
N ALA A 125 -28.02 -7.09 17.67
CA ALA A 125 -27.87 -6.54 16.33
C ALA A 125 -28.84 -5.38 16.08
N TRP A 126 -28.38 -4.38 15.33
CA TRP A 126 -29.21 -3.28 14.86
C TRP A 126 -30.30 -3.80 13.93
N LYS A 127 -31.47 -3.18 13.99
CA LYS A 127 -32.69 -3.66 13.32
C LYS A 127 -33.07 -2.90 12.07
N PHE A 128 -32.42 -1.77 11.78
CA PHE A 128 -32.80 -0.92 10.65
C PHE A 128 -31.58 -0.42 9.88
N CYS A 129 -31.69 -0.47 8.55
CA CYS A 129 -30.81 0.16 7.58
C CYS A 129 -31.58 0.55 6.32
N ASN A 130 -31.17 1.63 5.66
CA ASN A 130 -31.58 1.97 4.31
C ASN A 130 -30.35 2.13 3.39
N TYR A 131 -30.56 2.12 2.07
CA TYR A 131 -29.49 1.94 1.08
C TYR A 131 -29.75 2.69 -0.22
N ASN A 132 -28.81 2.61 -1.16
CA ASN A 132 -28.99 2.99 -2.57
C ASN A 132 -29.13 4.49 -2.82
N ASP A 133 -28.34 5.30 -2.10
CA ASP A 133 -28.21 6.74 -2.36
C ASP A 133 -26.81 7.02 -2.91
N PRO A 134 -26.67 7.25 -4.22
CA PRO A 134 -25.36 7.40 -4.86
C PRO A 134 -24.50 8.46 -4.20
N GLY A 135 -23.26 8.12 -3.87
CA GLY A 135 -22.32 9.03 -3.20
C GLY A 135 -22.54 9.20 -1.69
N ILE A 136 -23.42 8.40 -1.06
CA ILE A 136 -23.55 8.28 0.40
C ILE A 136 -22.96 6.93 0.86
N GLY A 137 -21.94 7.00 1.71
CA GLY A 137 -21.32 5.83 2.33
C GLY A 137 -22.01 5.40 3.63
N PHE A 138 -21.29 4.59 4.39
CA PHE A 138 -21.77 3.97 5.61
C PHE A 138 -22.25 4.97 6.68
N PRO A 139 -23.21 4.62 7.56
CA PRO A 139 -24.20 3.56 7.41
C PRO A 139 -25.52 4.14 6.84
N ARG A 140 -25.48 5.19 6.02
CA ARG A 140 -26.67 6.00 5.66
C ARG A 140 -27.53 6.34 6.91
N ASP A 141 -28.76 5.84 6.99
CA ASP A 141 -29.68 6.08 8.10
C ASP A 141 -29.95 4.82 8.93
N CYS A 142 -28.99 3.89 9.03
CA CYS A 142 -29.09 2.74 9.92
C CYS A 142 -29.24 3.13 11.40
N GLY A 143 -29.88 2.28 12.20
CA GLY A 143 -29.96 2.48 13.65
C GLY A 143 -30.33 1.20 14.42
N PRO A 144 -30.10 1.15 15.75
CA PRO A 144 -30.35 -0.03 16.56
C PRO A 144 -31.78 -0.56 16.50
N SER A 145 -32.78 0.33 16.37
CA SER A 145 -34.21 -0.04 16.35
C SER A 145 -35.02 0.59 15.22
N HIS A 146 -34.62 1.77 14.73
CA HIS A 146 -35.28 2.52 13.67
C HIS A 146 -34.27 3.38 12.91
N SER A 147 -34.70 4.07 11.86
CA SER A 147 -33.85 4.99 11.11
C SER A 147 -33.32 6.13 11.98
N ILE A 148 -32.03 6.43 11.85
CA ILE A 148 -31.39 7.59 12.48
C ILE A 148 -30.55 8.31 11.43
N ALA A 149 -31.08 9.43 10.93
CA ALA A 149 -30.46 10.19 9.86
C ALA A 149 -29.21 10.97 10.30
N SER A 150 -28.47 11.48 9.31
CA SER A 150 -27.35 12.42 9.47
C SER A 150 -26.11 11.88 10.20
N ASN A 151 -25.96 10.56 10.31
CA ASN A 151 -24.77 9.90 10.87
C ASN A 151 -23.85 9.27 9.80
N TRP A 152 -24.18 9.45 8.53
CA TRP A 152 -23.44 8.88 7.40
C TRP A 152 -22.17 9.66 7.05
N ASN A 153 -21.22 8.96 6.47
CA ASN A 153 -20.04 9.54 5.86
C ASN A 153 -20.11 9.51 4.33
N SER A 154 -19.34 10.38 3.68
CA SER A 154 -19.09 10.27 2.24
C SER A 154 -17.73 10.82 1.84
N LEU A 155 -17.24 10.39 0.68
CA LEU A 155 -16.09 11.01 0.03
C LEU A 155 -16.42 12.39 -0.57
N ARG A 156 -17.62 12.57 -1.14
CA ARG A 156 -17.90 13.70 -2.07
C ARG A 156 -19.19 14.48 -1.79
N ARG A 157 -20.17 13.95 -1.05
CA ARG A 157 -21.50 14.57 -0.88
C ARG A 157 -21.72 15.27 0.46
N GLY A 158 -20.77 15.15 1.40
CA GLY A 158 -20.86 15.71 2.75
C GLY A 158 -20.97 14.64 3.83
N GLY A 159 -21.85 14.85 4.80
CA GLY A 159 -22.01 13.97 5.96
C GLY A 159 -21.09 14.36 7.10
N VAL A 160 -20.77 13.41 7.96
CA VAL A 160 -19.88 13.65 9.09
C VAL A 160 -18.45 13.98 8.63
N LYS A 161 -17.81 14.89 9.35
CA LYS A 161 -16.48 15.41 8.99
C LYS A 161 -15.33 14.59 9.54
N SER A 162 -15.53 14.00 10.72
CA SER A 162 -14.51 13.23 11.43
C SER A 162 -14.97 11.79 11.63
N PHE A 163 -14.30 10.85 10.97
CA PHE A 163 -14.54 9.42 11.17
C PHE A 163 -13.32 8.59 10.78
N ALA A 164 -13.24 7.39 11.34
CA ALA A 164 -12.20 6.42 11.05
C ALA A 164 -12.79 5.03 10.86
N PHE A 165 -12.19 4.24 9.97
CA PHE A 165 -12.47 2.82 9.82
C PHE A 165 -11.28 1.98 10.24
N TYR A 166 -11.57 0.81 10.81
CA TYR A 166 -10.58 -0.16 11.23
C TYR A 166 -11.02 -1.55 10.81
N VAL A 167 -10.07 -2.44 10.59
CA VAL A 167 -10.31 -3.88 10.49
C VAL A 167 -9.80 -4.58 11.75
N TYR A 168 -10.45 -5.68 12.13
CA TYR A 168 -10.01 -6.46 13.27
C TYR A 168 -8.76 -7.29 12.88
N ASP A 169 -7.72 -7.25 13.71
CA ASP A 169 -6.41 -7.85 13.41
C ASP A 169 -6.46 -9.39 13.24
N GLN A 170 -7.46 -10.02 13.87
CA GLN A 170 -7.71 -11.46 13.83
C GLN A 170 -8.86 -11.84 12.88
N ASN A 171 -9.26 -10.96 11.96
CA ASN A 171 -10.12 -11.38 10.84
C ASN A 171 -9.47 -12.58 10.13
N PRO A 172 -10.26 -13.61 9.74
CA PRO A 172 -9.72 -14.85 9.18
C PRO A 172 -8.83 -14.59 7.96
N ARG A 173 -7.54 -14.91 8.07
CA ARG A 173 -6.60 -14.85 6.94
C ARG A 173 -6.68 -16.14 6.16
N ILE A 174 -7.00 -16.08 4.87
CA ILE A 174 -6.83 -17.24 4.00
C ILE A 174 -5.33 -17.53 3.88
N GLY A 175 -4.88 -18.70 4.33
CA GLY A 175 -3.51 -19.18 4.08
C GLY A 175 -2.53 -19.24 5.25
N GLY A 176 -3.01 -19.32 6.50
CA GLY A 176 -2.16 -19.70 7.64
C GLY A 176 -1.41 -18.56 8.31
N SER A 177 -1.15 -18.76 9.59
CA SER A 177 -0.52 -17.85 10.55
C SER A 177 0.83 -17.28 10.10
N ILE A 178 0.97 -15.95 10.15
CA ILE A 178 2.26 -15.25 10.32
C ILE A 178 2.05 -14.17 11.41
N PRO A 179 2.98 -14.02 12.38
CA PRO A 179 2.83 -13.12 13.52
C PRO A 179 2.63 -11.68 13.07
N VAL A 180 1.70 -10.98 13.72
CA VAL A 180 1.60 -9.52 13.64
C VAL A 180 2.89 -8.93 14.20
N THR A 181 3.84 -8.62 13.33
CA THR A 181 4.85 -7.59 13.58
C THR A 181 4.52 -6.47 12.63
N ILE A 182 4.15 -5.33 13.21
CA ILE A 182 3.92 -4.07 12.52
C ILE A 182 5.19 -3.74 11.73
N ILE A 183 5.17 -3.95 10.41
CA ILE A 183 6.08 -3.26 9.51
C ILE A 183 5.22 -2.18 8.87
N PRO A 184 5.40 -0.88 9.22
CA PRO A 184 4.75 0.18 8.47
C PRO A 184 5.10 -0.03 7.00
N ALA A 185 4.14 0.13 6.09
CA ALA A 185 4.36 0.01 4.65
C ALA A 185 5.66 0.71 4.24
N GLN A 186 6.72 -0.06 4.03
CA GLN A 186 8.02 0.47 3.68
C GLN A 186 8.07 0.60 2.16
N PHE A 187 8.76 1.66 1.74
CA PHE A 187 9.03 1.94 0.36
C PHE A 187 10.54 1.75 0.20
N ALA A 188 10.96 0.71 -0.49
CA ALA A 188 12.37 0.51 -0.81
C ALA A 188 12.80 1.55 -1.87
N LYS A 189 13.70 2.46 -1.50
CA LYS A 189 14.32 3.40 -2.46
C LYS A 189 15.15 2.60 -3.46
N VAL A 190 14.89 2.77 -4.76
CA VAL A 190 15.55 2.04 -5.86
C VAL A 190 16.33 2.95 -6.80
N TYR A 191 16.12 4.26 -6.69
CA TYR A 191 16.88 5.28 -7.43
C TYR A 191 16.76 6.63 -6.72
N GLY A 192 17.85 7.40 -6.73
CA GLY A 192 17.86 8.79 -6.27
C GLY A 192 18.81 9.64 -7.12
N ARG A 193 18.49 10.91 -7.28
CA ARG A 193 19.32 11.91 -7.95
C ARG A 193 19.47 13.16 -7.06
N GLY A 194 20.61 13.83 -7.18
CA GLY A 194 20.91 15.05 -6.45
C GLY A 194 21.09 14.76 -4.95
N SER A 195 20.47 15.58 -4.11
CA SER A 195 20.42 15.42 -2.65
C SER A 195 19.73 14.14 -2.19
N LEU A 196 18.89 13.52 -3.04
CA LEU A 196 18.23 12.25 -2.75
C LEU A 196 19.04 11.03 -3.24
N ALA A 197 20.17 11.25 -3.93
CA ALA A 197 21.10 10.18 -4.27
C ALA A 197 21.77 9.67 -2.99
N ASN A 198 21.60 8.39 -2.68
CA ASN A 198 22.36 7.75 -1.62
C ASN A 198 22.91 6.43 -2.15
N SER A 199 24.16 6.48 -2.60
CA SER A 199 24.78 5.49 -3.48
C SER A 199 24.72 4.07 -2.93
N SER A 200 24.91 3.88 -1.61
CA SER A 200 24.93 2.55 -1.02
C SER A 200 23.56 1.86 -0.96
N ALA A 201 22.45 2.62 -0.85
CA ALA A 201 21.10 2.06 -0.81
C ALA A 201 20.53 1.91 -2.23
N ASP A 202 20.80 2.90 -3.10
CA ASP A 202 20.35 2.88 -4.49
C ASP A 202 21.03 1.75 -5.29
N GLU A 203 22.33 1.51 -5.08
CA GLU A 203 23.03 0.37 -5.69
C GLU A 203 22.53 -0.95 -5.12
N LYS A 204 22.41 -1.05 -3.79
CA LYS A 204 21.92 -2.26 -3.12
C LYS A 204 20.52 -2.62 -3.56
N ASN A 205 19.63 -1.67 -3.82
CA ASN A 205 18.24 -1.94 -4.15
C ASN A 205 17.96 -1.88 -5.66
N SER A 206 18.96 -1.57 -6.49
CA SER A 206 18.80 -1.53 -7.95
C SER A 206 18.34 -2.86 -8.55
N TYR A 207 18.67 -4.00 -7.93
CA TYR A 207 18.20 -5.32 -8.35
C TYR A 207 16.68 -5.45 -8.23
N LEU A 208 16.02 -4.66 -7.37
CA LEU A 208 14.56 -4.72 -7.21
C LEU A 208 13.81 -4.26 -8.47
N TRP A 209 14.43 -3.42 -9.32
CA TRP A 209 13.89 -3.14 -10.65
C TRP A 209 13.74 -4.43 -11.46
N LYS A 210 14.83 -5.21 -11.54
CA LYS A 210 14.88 -6.45 -12.29
C LYS A 210 14.00 -7.55 -11.70
N CYS A 211 13.97 -7.66 -10.37
CA CYS A 211 13.05 -8.60 -9.73
C CYS A 211 11.58 -8.24 -9.95
N THR A 212 11.25 -6.93 -10.02
CA THR A 212 9.89 -6.49 -10.36
C THR A 212 9.57 -6.84 -11.81
N GLU A 213 10.51 -6.67 -12.73
CA GLU A 213 10.38 -7.08 -14.13
C GLU A 213 10.05 -8.58 -14.25
N ASP A 214 10.86 -9.43 -13.62
CA ASP A 214 10.74 -10.88 -13.69
C ASP A 214 9.43 -11.40 -13.05
N ASN A 215 8.99 -10.81 -11.93
CA ASN A 215 7.79 -11.24 -11.20
C ASN A 215 6.48 -10.66 -11.73
N SER A 216 6.49 -9.49 -12.36
CA SER A 216 5.28 -8.82 -12.87
C SER A 216 4.64 -9.53 -14.08
N SER A 217 5.34 -10.51 -14.66
CA SER A 217 4.87 -11.32 -15.78
C SER A 217 3.86 -12.41 -15.37
N ALA A 218 3.72 -12.69 -14.07
CA ALA A 218 2.90 -13.77 -13.54
C ALA A 218 1.53 -13.28 -13.02
N LYS A 219 0.46 -13.42 -13.83
CA LYS A 219 -1.00 -13.45 -13.51
C LYS A 219 -1.63 -12.41 -12.53
N THR A 220 -0.89 -11.55 -11.84
CA THR A 220 -1.37 -10.42 -11.03
C THR A 220 -0.46 -9.22 -11.30
N PRO A 221 -0.77 -8.41 -12.34
CA PRO A 221 0.17 -7.43 -12.92
C PRO A 221 0.35 -6.14 -12.10
N VAL A 222 -0.28 -6.05 -10.93
CA VAL A 222 -0.38 -4.78 -10.19
C VAL A 222 0.86 -4.60 -9.32
N PHE A 223 1.67 -3.61 -9.66
CA PHE A 223 2.75 -3.11 -8.82
C PHE A 223 2.73 -1.59 -8.77
N TYR A 224 3.40 -1.04 -7.75
CA TYR A 224 3.39 0.37 -7.43
C TYR A 224 4.82 0.93 -7.36
N VAL A 225 5.00 2.10 -7.98
CA VAL A 225 6.24 2.89 -7.91
C VAL A 225 5.89 4.29 -7.45
N LYS A 226 6.55 4.78 -6.41
CA LYS A 226 6.41 6.15 -5.93
C LYS A 226 7.57 7.00 -6.40
N ARG A 227 7.28 8.16 -6.97
CA ARG A 227 8.23 9.25 -7.19
C ARG A 227 8.09 10.30 -6.10
N VAL A 228 9.21 10.85 -5.62
CA VAL A 228 9.25 12.03 -4.75
C VAL A 228 10.14 13.12 -5.37
N CYS A 229 9.71 14.39 -5.25
CA CYS A 229 10.41 15.58 -5.74
C CYS A 229 10.01 16.84 -4.93
N ASP A 230 10.76 17.22 -3.90
CA ASP A 230 10.35 18.31 -2.99
C ASP A 230 10.27 19.69 -3.65
N SER A 231 11.11 19.92 -4.67
CA SER A 231 11.17 21.16 -5.45
C SER A 231 10.12 21.26 -6.55
N CYS A 232 9.38 20.18 -6.82
CA CYS A 232 8.33 20.17 -7.82
C CYS A 232 7.08 20.95 -7.37
N PRO A 233 6.20 21.35 -8.32
CA PRO A 233 4.87 21.86 -8.00
C PRO A 233 4.10 20.91 -7.10
N SER A 234 3.10 21.42 -6.36
CA SER A 234 2.35 20.64 -5.35
C SER A 234 1.83 19.29 -5.87
N SER A 235 1.30 19.25 -7.09
CA SER A 235 0.82 18.02 -7.72
C SER A 235 1.91 16.99 -8.04
N HIS A 236 3.17 17.42 -8.13
CA HIS A 236 4.29 16.57 -8.56
C HIS A 236 5.31 16.30 -7.45
N LYS A 237 5.04 16.78 -6.23
CA LYS A 237 5.88 16.47 -5.07
C LYS A 237 5.92 14.98 -4.79
N GLN A 238 4.80 14.31 -5.03
CA GLN A 238 4.67 12.87 -5.01
C GLN A 238 3.82 12.42 -6.18
N ILE A 239 4.20 11.30 -6.80
CA ILE A 239 3.40 10.65 -7.83
C ILE A 239 3.47 9.15 -7.60
N VAL A 240 2.33 8.47 -7.62
CA VAL A 240 2.26 7.02 -7.53
C VAL A 240 1.85 6.45 -8.88
N TYR A 241 2.75 5.69 -9.48
CA TYR A 241 2.49 4.84 -10.63
C TYR A 241 1.89 3.52 -10.16
N LYS A 242 0.73 3.16 -10.71
CA LYS A 242 0.09 1.86 -10.52
C LYS A 242 0.06 1.13 -11.87
N ARG A 243 0.73 -0.02 -11.96
CA ARG A 243 0.63 -0.87 -13.15
C ARG A 243 -0.74 -1.58 -13.20
N LEU A 244 -1.33 -1.65 -14.38
CA LEU A 244 -2.60 -2.36 -14.63
C LEU A 244 -2.43 -3.63 -15.49
N THR A 245 -1.46 -3.64 -16.40
CA THR A 245 -1.24 -4.76 -17.35
C THR A 245 0.09 -5.45 -17.09
N PRO A 246 0.31 -6.70 -17.51
CA PRO A 246 1.62 -7.33 -17.41
C PRO A 246 2.70 -6.48 -18.09
N LEU A 247 3.94 -6.55 -17.61
CA LEU A 247 5.03 -5.88 -18.30
C LEU A 247 5.31 -6.57 -19.64
N PRO A 248 5.52 -5.81 -20.73
CA PRO A 248 5.99 -6.36 -21.98
C PRO A 248 7.32 -7.09 -21.79
N GLU A 249 7.49 -8.19 -22.51
CA GLU A 249 8.75 -8.95 -22.51
C GLU A 249 9.93 -8.03 -22.84
N GLY A 250 10.97 -8.05 -22.00
CA GLY A 250 12.17 -7.24 -22.17
C GLY A 250 12.02 -5.75 -21.83
N MET A 251 10.92 -5.33 -21.20
CA MET A 251 10.81 -3.96 -20.67
C MET A 251 11.79 -3.75 -19.50
N ASP A 252 12.64 -2.73 -19.61
CA ASP A 252 13.52 -2.26 -18.54
C ASP A 252 12.85 -1.09 -17.81
N LEU A 253 12.40 -1.34 -16.57
CA LEU A 253 11.69 -0.36 -15.76
C LEU A 253 12.60 0.79 -15.36
N LYS A 254 13.86 0.52 -15.04
CA LYS A 254 14.82 1.57 -14.68
C LYS A 254 14.95 2.54 -15.85
N ASN A 255 15.19 2.04 -17.06
CA ASN A 255 15.27 2.83 -18.28
C ASN A 255 13.96 3.60 -18.55
N LEU A 256 12.80 2.96 -18.36
CA LEU A 256 11.50 3.63 -18.51
C LEU A 256 11.35 4.84 -17.59
N PHE A 257 11.70 4.70 -16.30
CA PHE A 257 11.53 5.76 -15.30
C PHE A 257 12.60 6.84 -15.33
N VAL A 258 13.87 6.50 -15.64
CA VAL A 258 14.99 7.44 -15.51
C VAL A 258 15.62 7.88 -16.83
N GLU A 259 15.28 7.28 -17.96
CA GLU A 259 15.89 7.64 -19.26
C GLU A 259 14.84 7.98 -20.30
N THR A 260 13.88 7.11 -20.61
CA THR A 260 12.88 7.40 -21.66
C THR A 260 11.50 6.94 -21.24
N TRP A 261 10.64 7.89 -20.89
CA TRP A 261 9.23 7.65 -20.62
C TRP A 261 8.48 7.32 -21.92
N SER A 262 8.49 6.04 -22.29
CA SER A 262 7.95 5.55 -23.55
C SER A 262 6.47 5.17 -23.45
N SER A 263 5.76 5.27 -24.58
CA SER A 263 4.39 4.77 -24.74
C SER A 263 4.31 3.28 -25.08
N LYS A 264 5.43 2.64 -25.44
CA LYS A 264 5.47 1.22 -25.85
C LYS A 264 5.09 0.28 -24.70
N GLY A 265 3.83 -0.17 -24.66
CA GLY A 265 3.27 -0.98 -23.59
C GLY A 265 3.20 -0.26 -22.24
N ASN A 266 3.14 1.07 -22.28
CA ASN A 266 3.06 1.94 -21.12
C ASN A 266 2.22 3.18 -21.48
N VAL A 267 0.92 2.99 -21.68
CA VAL A 267 -0.06 4.04 -21.98
C VAL A 267 -0.92 4.35 -20.74
N LEU A 268 -1.12 5.64 -20.44
CA LEU A 268 -1.86 6.13 -19.27
C LEU A 268 -3.32 5.69 -19.35
N ASN A 269 -3.85 5.22 -18.22
CA ASN A 269 -5.19 4.68 -18.02
C ASN A 269 -5.51 3.45 -18.90
N ILE A 270 -4.48 2.83 -19.49
CA ILE A 270 -4.55 1.53 -20.19
C ILE A 270 -3.61 0.55 -19.50
N ASP A 271 -2.31 0.86 -19.53
CA ASP A 271 -1.27 0.02 -18.95
C ASP A 271 -0.92 0.42 -17.51
N PHE A 272 -1.14 1.69 -17.16
CA PHE A 272 -0.88 2.22 -15.83
C PHE A 272 -1.79 3.39 -15.49
N GLU A 273 -1.92 3.71 -14.21
CA GLU A 273 -2.58 4.91 -13.71
C GLU A 273 -1.60 5.72 -12.84
N LEU A 274 -1.79 7.03 -12.76
CA LEU A 274 -1.06 7.90 -11.84
C LEU A 274 -1.99 8.54 -10.83
N TYR A 275 -1.50 8.68 -9.62
CA TYR A 275 -2.21 9.28 -8.49
C TYR A 275 -1.26 10.20 -7.71
N ASP A 276 -1.83 11.19 -7.02
CA ASP A 276 -1.06 12.09 -6.14
C ASP A 276 -0.53 11.35 -4.89
N ASN A 277 -1.19 10.25 -4.53
CA ASN A 277 -0.86 9.49 -3.33
C ASN A 277 -1.15 7.98 -3.46
N MET A 278 -0.58 7.22 -2.52
CA MET A 278 -0.69 5.76 -2.51
C MET A 278 -2.10 5.30 -2.13
N GLU A 279 -2.84 6.08 -1.34
CA GLU A 279 -4.21 5.77 -0.92
C GLU A 279 -5.14 5.68 -2.14
N ASP A 280 -5.14 6.70 -3.00
CA ASP A 280 -5.94 6.71 -4.23
C ASP A 280 -5.50 5.62 -5.22
N ALA A 281 -4.19 5.35 -5.30
CA ALA A 281 -3.65 4.28 -6.16
C ALA A 281 -4.06 2.88 -5.71
N LEU A 282 -3.98 2.60 -4.41
CA LEU A 282 -4.47 1.35 -3.82
C LEU A 282 -5.99 1.23 -4.01
N GLY A 283 -6.72 2.32 -3.79
CA GLY A 283 -8.17 2.39 -3.94
C GLY A 283 -8.68 2.30 -5.38
N GLY A 284 -7.84 2.58 -6.39
CA GLY A 284 -8.26 2.50 -7.80
C GLY A 284 -9.35 3.50 -8.18
N LEU A 285 -9.42 4.65 -7.48
CA LEU A 285 -10.48 5.64 -7.67
C LEU A 285 -10.30 6.34 -9.01
N GLN A 286 -11.09 5.96 -10.02
CA GLN A 286 -10.98 6.50 -11.38
C GLN A 286 -11.08 8.03 -11.46
N SER A 287 -11.74 8.65 -10.49
CA SER A 287 -11.90 10.11 -10.42
C SER A 287 -10.73 10.85 -9.79
N GLN A 288 -9.73 10.14 -9.25
CA GLN A 288 -8.49 10.70 -8.69
C GLN A 288 -7.27 10.42 -9.59
N ARG A 289 -7.44 9.61 -10.63
CA ARG A 289 -6.36 9.30 -11.56
C ARG A 289 -6.02 10.52 -12.41
N TRP A 290 -4.75 10.67 -12.75
CA TRP A 290 -4.32 11.69 -13.68
C TRP A 290 -4.88 11.42 -15.08
N THR A 291 -5.18 12.51 -15.79
CA THR A 291 -5.85 12.41 -17.09
C THR A 291 -4.96 12.72 -18.28
N PHE A 292 -3.71 13.14 -18.06
CA PHE A 292 -2.82 13.51 -19.15
C PHE A 292 -1.40 12.98 -18.95
N CYS A 293 -0.81 12.47 -20.03
CA CYS A 293 0.60 12.15 -20.19
C CYS A 293 1.00 12.29 -21.66
N ASN A 294 2.25 12.66 -21.91
CA ASN A 294 2.90 12.52 -23.21
C ASN A 294 4.20 11.68 -23.06
N TYR A 295 4.74 11.19 -24.18
CA TYR A 295 5.75 10.12 -24.18
C TYR A 295 6.82 10.28 -25.27
N ASP A 296 7.82 9.40 -25.22
CA ASP A 296 8.73 9.10 -26.34
C ASP A 296 9.70 10.25 -26.69
N ASP A 297 10.15 11.01 -25.69
CA ASP A 297 11.27 11.93 -25.82
C ASP A 297 12.54 11.29 -25.25
N GLN A 298 13.49 11.00 -26.13
CA GLN A 298 14.70 10.26 -25.78
C GLN A 298 15.51 10.99 -24.71
N GLY A 299 15.81 10.31 -23.61
CA GLY A 299 16.55 10.89 -22.48
C GLY A 299 15.68 11.70 -21.52
N ILE A 300 14.36 11.79 -21.75
CA ILE A 300 13.38 12.35 -20.81
C ILE A 300 12.65 11.20 -20.11
N GLY A 301 12.96 11.01 -18.82
CA GLY A 301 12.30 10.03 -17.97
C GLY A 301 10.97 10.51 -17.39
N PHE A 302 10.44 9.74 -16.45
CA PHE A 302 9.15 9.98 -15.83
C PHE A 302 9.11 11.30 -15.01
N PRO A 303 7.98 12.03 -14.97
CA PRO A 303 6.72 11.79 -15.71
C PRO A 303 6.60 12.54 -17.05
N ARG A 304 7.69 13.00 -17.67
CA ARG A 304 7.63 13.96 -18.80
C ARG A 304 6.72 15.16 -18.48
N ASP A 305 5.58 15.30 -19.18
CA ASP A 305 4.61 16.38 -18.97
C ASP A 305 3.25 15.86 -18.45
N CYS A 306 3.22 14.70 -17.77
CA CYS A 306 1.97 14.20 -17.18
C CYS A 306 1.35 15.19 -16.18
N GLY A 307 0.04 15.12 -15.97
CA GLY A 307 -0.62 15.88 -14.92
C GLY A 307 -2.06 15.46 -14.63
N PRO A 308 -2.60 15.87 -13.46
CA PRO A 308 -3.90 15.42 -12.97
C PRO A 308 -5.07 15.81 -13.87
N HIS A 309 -5.00 16.99 -14.51
CA HIS A 309 -6.06 17.55 -15.35
C HIS A 309 -5.57 18.06 -16.73
N GLY A 310 -4.30 17.82 -17.07
CA GLY A 310 -3.66 18.38 -18.27
C GLY A 310 -2.14 18.34 -18.18
N ALA A 311 -1.47 18.87 -19.21
CA ALA A 311 -0.02 18.88 -19.26
C ALA A 311 0.60 19.75 -18.15
N VAL A 312 1.59 19.21 -17.43
CA VAL A 312 2.42 19.97 -16.49
C VAL A 312 3.88 19.81 -16.87
N ILE A 313 4.41 20.83 -17.54
CA ILE A 313 5.75 20.82 -18.11
C ILE A 313 6.85 21.02 -17.06
N PHE A 314 8.08 20.63 -17.41
CA PHE A 314 9.30 20.79 -16.60
C PHE A 314 9.31 20.03 -15.26
N THR A 315 8.48 19.02 -15.08
CA THR A 315 8.43 18.22 -13.83
C THR A 315 9.15 16.88 -13.95
N TRP A 316 9.69 16.54 -15.11
CA TRP A 316 10.39 15.29 -15.39
C TRP A 316 11.73 15.13 -14.67
N GLY A 317 12.11 13.87 -14.44
CA GLY A 317 13.45 13.47 -14.02
C GLY A 317 14.18 12.71 -15.12
N SER A 318 15.51 12.79 -15.13
CA SER A 318 16.35 11.97 -16.02
C SER A 318 17.74 11.75 -15.42
N ALA A 319 18.34 10.62 -15.77
CA ALA A 319 19.73 10.36 -15.48
C ALA A 319 20.67 11.15 -16.42
N SER A 320 20.28 11.37 -17.69
CA SER A 320 21.17 11.83 -18.76
C SER A 320 20.89 13.22 -19.35
N ARG A 321 19.63 13.69 -19.47
CA ARG A 321 19.30 14.95 -20.19
C ARG A 321 18.87 16.15 -19.33
N GLY A 322 18.91 16.07 -18.00
CA GLY A 322 18.58 17.19 -17.11
C GLY A 322 17.21 17.02 -16.43
N GLY A 323 16.45 18.11 -16.29
CA GLY A 323 15.16 18.12 -15.60
C GLY A 323 15.28 18.44 -14.11
N GLN A 324 14.39 17.89 -13.29
CA GLN A 324 14.40 18.08 -11.85
C GLN A 324 15.70 17.52 -11.24
N LYS A 325 16.35 18.32 -10.39
CA LYS A 325 17.68 18.01 -9.84
C LYS A 325 17.63 16.96 -8.73
N ASP A 326 16.57 17.02 -7.93
CA ASP A 326 16.38 16.21 -6.73
C ASP A 326 15.10 15.41 -6.86
N PHE A 327 15.23 14.13 -7.17
CA PHE A 327 14.09 13.21 -7.18
C PHE A 327 14.54 11.80 -6.84
N ALA A 328 13.59 10.99 -6.39
CA ALA A 328 13.81 9.59 -6.10
C ALA A 328 12.62 8.71 -6.50
N PHE A 329 12.92 7.45 -6.79
CA PHE A 329 11.94 6.40 -7.02
C PHE A 329 12.02 5.35 -5.92
N TYR A 330 10.85 4.89 -5.52
CA TYR A 330 10.68 3.87 -4.50
C TYR A 330 9.71 2.81 -5.00
N LEU A 331 10.02 1.55 -4.72
CA LEU A 331 9.08 0.45 -4.90
C LEU A 331 8.31 0.23 -3.61
N TYR A 332 7.03 -0.11 -3.74
CA TYR A 332 6.20 -0.49 -2.62
C TYR A 332 6.52 -1.92 -2.19
N ASP A 333 6.77 -2.14 -0.90
CA ASP A 333 7.16 -3.46 -0.40
C ASP A 333 6.03 -4.51 -0.51
N GLY A 334 4.78 -4.07 -0.63
CA GLY A 334 3.64 -4.95 -0.91
C GLY A 334 3.47 -5.32 -2.39
N ASN A 335 4.44 -5.01 -3.25
CA ASN A 335 4.44 -5.47 -4.64
C ASN A 335 4.58 -7.01 -4.69
N PRO A 336 3.77 -7.72 -5.49
CA PRO A 336 3.84 -9.18 -5.60
C PRO A 336 5.25 -9.68 -5.94
N GLY A 337 5.68 -10.74 -5.25
CA GLY A 337 6.98 -11.37 -5.48
C GLY A 337 8.16 -10.72 -4.75
N GLN A 338 7.98 -9.62 -4.01
CA GLN A 338 9.07 -9.03 -3.22
C GLN A 338 9.53 -9.91 -2.04
N ASP A 339 8.66 -10.70 -1.44
CA ASP A 339 9.05 -11.67 -0.39
C ASP A 339 10.00 -12.76 -0.92
N ALA A 340 9.96 -13.05 -2.23
CA ALA A 340 10.88 -13.98 -2.89
C ALA A 340 12.20 -13.30 -3.31
N CYS A 341 12.29 -11.96 -3.21
CA CYS A 341 13.49 -11.19 -3.52
C CYS A 341 14.44 -11.19 -2.32
N THR A 342 15.06 -12.33 -2.02
CA THR A 342 16.21 -12.33 -1.12
C THR A 342 17.34 -11.55 -1.80
N VAL A 343 17.88 -10.53 -1.11
CA VAL A 343 19.16 -9.91 -1.47
C VAL A 343 20.11 -11.05 -1.87
N PRO A 344 20.71 -11.03 -3.09
CA PRO A 344 21.62 -12.09 -3.48
C PRO A 344 22.67 -12.27 -2.38
N PRO A 345 22.85 -13.48 -1.81
CA PRO A 345 23.89 -13.68 -0.83
C PRO A 345 25.18 -13.26 -1.52
N LYS A 346 25.91 -12.34 -0.86
CA LYS A 346 27.26 -11.92 -1.26
C LYS A 346 28.00 -13.20 -1.61
N VAL A 347 28.27 -13.42 -2.90
CA VAL A 347 29.26 -14.43 -3.30
C VAL A 347 30.51 -13.97 -2.58
N ALA A 348 30.82 -14.65 -1.48
CA ALA A 348 32.08 -14.48 -0.81
C ALA A 348 33.09 -14.80 -1.91
N SER A 349 33.81 -13.77 -2.34
CA SER A 349 34.99 -13.94 -3.17
C SER A 349 35.86 -14.95 -2.42
N SER A 350 35.85 -16.19 -2.88
CA SER A 350 36.89 -17.15 -2.56
C SER A 350 38.22 -16.42 -2.75
N PRO A 351 39.14 -16.43 -1.77
CA PRO A 351 40.44 -15.86 -2.00
C PRO A 351 41.06 -16.59 -3.19
N THR A 352 41.18 -15.84 -4.29
CA THR A 352 41.91 -16.24 -5.47
C THR A 352 43.29 -16.67 -5.02
N GLU A 353 43.60 -17.91 -5.37
CA GLU A 353 44.92 -18.52 -5.34
C GLU A 353 45.98 -17.47 -5.72
N ALA A 354 46.95 -17.26 -4.83
CA ALA A 354 48.00 -16.29 -5.01
C ALA A 354 48.80 -16.61 -6.30
N PRO A 355 49.13 -15.61 -7.13
CA PRO A 355 49.99 -15.84 -8.28
C PRO A 355 51.42 -16.15 -7.80
N PRO A 356 52.14 -17.11 -8.42
CA PRO A 356 53.53 -17.33 -8.09
C PRO A 356 54.37 -16.15 -8.58
N SER A 357 55.33 -15.72 -7.77
CA SER A 357 56.34 -14.72 -8.14
C SER A 357 57.73 -15.17 -7.66
N PRO A 358 58.80 -14.69 -8.32
CA PRO A 358 59.78 -15.56 -8.94
C PRO A 358 61.00 -15.90 -8.07
N LEU A 359 61.69 -16.97 -8.47
CA LEU A 359 62.98 -17.43 -7.97
C LEU A 359 64.04 -16.31 -7.93
N PRO A 360 64.96 -16.36 -6.96
CA PRO A 360 66.38 -16.37 -7.35
C PRO A 360 67.21 -17.44 -6.63
N SER A 361 67.85 -18.29 -7.44
CA SER A 361 69.29 -18.62 -7.43
C SER A 361 70.04 -18.71 -6.09
N GLN A 362 70.38 -19.92 -5.61
CA GLN A 362 71.66 -20.64 -5.88
C GLN A 362 72.04 -21.70 -4.79
N ILE A 363 72.40 -22.91 -5.26
CA ILE A 363 73.57 -23.76 -4.87
C ILE A 363 73.44 -24.68 -3.59
N PRO A 364 74.00 -25.93 -3.53
CA PRO A 364 73.38 -27.15 -4.08
C PRO A 364 73.45 -28.44 -3.17
N THR A 365 72.78 -29.52 -3.62
CA THR A 365 73.12 -30.98 -3.46
C THR A 365 73.20 -31.67 -2.07
N PRO A 366 73.11 -33.02 -1.98
CA PRO A 366 72.25 -33.97 -2.70
C PRO A 366 71.66 -35.10 -1.78
N THR A 367 71.00 -36.08 -2.42
CA THR A 367 70.75 -37.47 -1.96
C THR A 367 69.79 -37.72 -0.80
N ASN A 368 68.62 -38.33 -1.06
CA ASN A 368 68.52 -39.80 -0.98
C ASN A 368 67.15 -40.30 -1.45
N GLU A 369 67.20 -41.54 -1.92
CA GLU A 369 66.18 -42.26 -2.66
C GLU A 369 64.93 -42.60 -1.82
N LYS A 370 63.81 -42.67 -2.54
CA LYS A 370 62.61 -43.49 -2.30
C LYS A 370 62.96 -44.88 -1.70
N PRO A 371 62.02 -45.64 -1.08
CA PRO A 371 60.70 -45.83 -1.71
C PRO A 371 59.49 -46.23 -0.84
N LEU A 372 58.36 -46.28 -1.56
CA LEU A 372 57.30 -47.29 -1.53
C LEU A 372 56.21 -47.24 -0.45
N CYS A 373 55.02 -46.96 -0.98
CA CYS A 373 53.71 -47.37 -0.51
C CYS A 373 53.65 -48.84 -0.06
N GLY A 374 52.71 -49.12 0.83
CA GLY A 374 51.88 -50.32 0.69
C GLY A 374 51.34 -50.90 1.99
N CYS A 375 50.04 -50.71 2.18
CA CYS A 375 49.10 -51.67 2.77
C CYS A 375 49.29 -51.97 4.28
N GLN A 376 48.30 -52.37 5.06
CA GLN A 376 46.97 -52.91 4.78
C GLN A 376 46.16 -52.80 6.08
N TYR A 377 44.84 -52.62 5.96
CA TYR A 377 43.90 -52.87 7.04
C TYR A 377 43.86 -54.36 7.40
N GLY A 378 43.80 -54.61 8.70
CA GLY A 378 43.17 -55.77 9.34
C GLY A 378 42.34 -55.24 10.50
#